data_AF-A0A9X2YKM1-F1
#
_entry.id   AF-A0A9X2YKM1-F1
#
_cell.length_a   1.000
_cell.length_b   1.000
_cell.length_c   1.000
_cell.angle_alpha   90.00
_cell.angle_beta   90.00
_cell.angle_gamma   90.00
#
_symmetry.space_group_name_H-M   'P 1'
#
loop_
_entity.id
_entity.type
_entity.pdbx_description
1 polymer ?
#
loop_
_entity_poly.entity_id
_entity_poly.type
_entity_poly.pdbx_seq_one_letter_code
_entity_poly.pdbx_strand_id
1 'polypeptide(L)'
;MNTPGSPMSAEPQEERGAPGSRDTGSDQPSGGPTDRPSGKMEGDESVPAHDEAGKPRQTGGDKTEAPPSDAKPAIPPYEGRQTEAKPEGSGDDSPERTGGAVKPVTEG
;
A
#
# COMPACT_ATOMS: atom_id res chain seq x y z
N MET A 1 3.44 7.51 40.28
CA MET A 1 3.49 6.25 39.50
C MET A 1 2.94 6.57 38.11
N ASN A 2 3.76 6.52 37.07
CA ASN A 2 3.31 6.70 35.68
C ASN A 2 3.07 5.33 35.08
N THR A 3 1.83 5.05 34.71
CA THR A 3 1.42 3.81 34.05
C THR A 3 1.94 3.78 32.60
N PRO A 4 2.70 2.76 32.19
CA PRO A 4 3.13 2.62 30.80
C PRO A 4 1.90 2.33 29.94
N GLY A 5 1.57 3.23 29.01
CA GLY A 5 0.41 3.11 28.11
C GLY A 5 -0.64 4.22 28.25
N SER A 6 -0.54 5.11 29.24
CA SER A 6 -1.38 6.31 29.24
C SER A 6 -0.99 7.20 28.07
N PRO A 7 -1.94 7.62 27.19
CA PRO A 7 -1.62 8.53 26.11
C PRO A 7 -1.09 9.81 26.72
N MET A 8 0.15 10.17 26.39
CA MET A 8 0.68 11.48 26.72
C MET A 8 -0.25 12.52 26.09
N SER A 9 -0.58 13.57 26.83
CA SER A 9 -1.41 14.65 26.29
C SER A 9 -0.74 15.17 25.02
N ALA A 10 -1.45 15.09 23.90
CA ALA A 10 -0.95 15.65 22.65
C ALA A 10 -0.89 17.18 22.79
N GLU A 11 0.15 17.79 22.23
CA GLU A 11 0.23 19.25 22.14
C GLU A 11 -0.99 19.79 21.38
N PRO A 12 -1.61 20.89 21.85
CA PRO A 12 -2.71 21.55 21.16
C PRO A 12 -2.39 21.84 19.70
N GLN A 13 -3.33 21.59 18.79
CA GLN A 13 -3.14 21.86 17.35
C GLN A 13 -2.92 23.35 17.07
N GLU A 14 -3.45 24.23 17.92
CA GLU A 14 -3.27 25.68 17.84
C GLU A 14 -1.81 26.12 18.01
N GLU A 15 -1.02 25.36 18.77
CA GLU A 15 0.42 25.60 18.95
C GLU A 15 1.25 25.16 17.73
N ARG A 16 0.66 24.40 16.79
CA ARG A 16 1.33 23.91 15.57
C ARG A 16 1.33 24.92 14.42
N GLY A 17 0.69 26.07 14.61
CA GLY A 17 0.49 27.10 13.57
C GLY A 17 -0.73 26.82 12.70
N ALA A 18 -1.13 27.83 11.91
CA ALA A 18 -2.25 27.68 10.98
C ALA A 18 -1.95 26.60 9.92
N PRO A 19 -2.96 25.89 9.38
CA PRO A 19 -2.76 24.99 8.26
C PRO A 19 -2.05 25.70 7.10
N GLY A 20 -0.91 25.17 6.67
CA GLY A 20 -0.07 25.78 5.62
C GLY A 20 0.89 26.86 6.09
N SER A 21 1.03 27.12 7.40
CA SER A 21 1.99 28.11 7.91
C SER A 21 3.46 27.64 7.85
N ARG A 22 3.69 26.36 7.51
CA ARG A 22 5.04 25.85 7.30
C ARG A 22 5.56 26.33 5.95
N ASP A 23 6.77 26.88 5.97
CA ASP A 23 7.51 27.18 4.75
C ASP A 23 7.68 25.90 3.92
N THR A 24 7.25 25.94 2.66
CA THR A 24 7.40 24.83 1.70
C THR A 24 8.80 24.81 1.09
N GLY A 25 9.65 25.77 1.44
CA GLY A 25 10.96 25.98 0.83
C GLY A 25 10.86 26.84 -0.44
N SER A 26 12.00 27.00 -1.10
CA SER A 26 12.13 27.84 -2.31
C SER A 26 11.38 27.24 -3.50
N ASP A 27 10.56 28.07 -4.15
CA ASP A 27 9.96 27.77 -5.47
C ASP A 27 11.00 27.81 -6.61
N GLN A 28 12.19 28.37 -6.36
CA GLN A 28 13.26 28.42 -7.34
C GLN A 28 14.09 27.13 -7.35
N PRO A 29 14.52 26.65 -8.52
CA PRO A 29 15.44 25.54 -8.62
C PRO A 29 16.75 25.88 -7.90
N SER A 30 17.35 24.87 -7.26
CA SER A 30 18.66 25.02 -6.64
C SER A 30 19.66 25.57 -7.66
N GLY A 31 20.43 26.60 -7.28
CA GLY A 31 21.37 27.34 -8.15
C GLY A 31 22.62 26.57 -8.58
N GLY A 32 22.47 25.30 -8.95
CA GLY A 32 23.52 24.54 -9.61
C GLY A 32 23.88 25.16 -10.96
N PRO A 33 25.05 24.82 -11.53
CA PRO A 33 25.50 25.37 -12.80
C PRO A 33 24.48 25.10 -13.91
N THR A 34 23.96 26.17 -14.54
CA THR A 34 23.05 26.09 -15.68
C THR A 34 23.73 25.45 -16.90
N ASP A 35 25.04 25.60 -17.00
CA ASP A 35 25.85 25.16 -18.15
C ASP A 35 26.47 23.77 -17.94
N ARG A 36 25.70 22.81 -17.41
CA ARG A 36 26.18 21.42 -17.38
C ARG A 36 26.30 20.93 -18.83
N PRO A 37 27.49 20.51 -19.29
CA PRO A 37 27.63 20.03 -20.66
C PRO A 37 26.72 18.83 -20.87
N SER A 38 25.97 18.83 -21.96
CA SER A 38 25.29 17.63 -22.44
C SER A 38 26.37 16.64 -22.84
N GLY A 39 26.68 15.70 -21.96
CA GLY A 39 27.60 14.62 -22.28
C GLY A 39 27.05 13.86 -23.49
N LYS A 40 27.83 13.78 -24.57
CA LYS A 40 27.59 12.77 -25.59
C LYS A 40 27.90 11.41 -24.97
N MET A 41 26.97 10.47 -25.05
CA MET A 41 27.22 9.09 -24.69
C MET A 41 28.04 8.45 -25.82
N GLU A 42 29.36 8.66 -25.80
CA GLU A 42 30.27 7.98 -26.73
C GLU A 42 30.76 6.68 -26.07
N GLY A 43 30.51 5.55 -26.71
CA GLY A 43 31.08 4.25 -26.33
C GLY A 43 30.14 3.20 -25.73
N ASP A 44 28.82 3.46 -25.63
CA ASP A 44 27.83 2.46 -25.17
C ASP A 44 26.91 1.95 -26.30
N GLU A 45 27.30 2.16 -27.55
CA GLU A 45 26.57 1.61 -28.71
C GLU A 45 26.91 0.12 -28.93
N SER A 46 27.89 -0.41 -28.19
CA SER A 46 28.34 -1.80 -28.28
C SER A 46 27.62 -2.66 -27.26
N VAL A 47 26.52 -3.30 -27.67
CA VAL A 47 25.90 -4.38 -26.87
C VAL A 47 26.86 -5.58 -26.85
N PRO A 48 27.21 -6.16 -25.68
CA PRO A 48 27.98 -7.39 -25.63
C PRO A 48 27.29 -8.47 -26.45
N ALA A 49 27.98 -9.02 -27.46
CA ALA A 49 27.46 -10.14 -28.24
C ALA A 49 27.25 -11.33 -27.30
N HIS A 50 26.00 -11.79 -27.23
CA HIS A 50 25.68 -13.00 -26.50
C HIS A 50 26.13 -14.21 -27.33
N ASP A 51 27.28 -14.78 -26.99
CA ASP A 51 27.74 -16.05 -27.57
C ASP A 51 26.63 -17.11 -27.43
N GLU A 52 26.07 -17.55 -28.55
CA GLU A 52 25.04 -18.59 -28.63
C GLU A 52 25.64 -20.00 -28.51
N ALA A 53 26.96 -20.10 -28.36
CA ALA A 53 27.70 -21.36 -28.39
C ALA A 53 27.76 -22.11 -27.03
N GLY A 54 26.80 -21.91 -26.12
CA GLY A 54 26.88 -22.59 -24.82
C GLY A 54 25.71 -22.48 -23.84
N LYS A 55 24.54 -21.96 -24.22
CA LYS A 55 23.41 -21.90 -23.28
C LYS A 55 22.40 -23.01 -23.59
N PRO A 56 22.05 -23.88 -22.62
CA PRO A 56 20.87 -24.71 -22.80
C PRO A 56 19.70 -23.78 -23.04
N ARG A 57 18.88 -24.09 -24.05
CA ARG A 57 17.69 -23.33 -24.43
C ARG A 57 16.89 -22.98 -23.17
N GLN A 58 17.00 -21.74 -22.71
CA GLN A 58 16.12 -21.16 -21.70
C GLN A 58 14.81 -20.75 -22.40
N THR A 59 14.25 -21.67 -23.20
CA THR A 59 12.87 -21.55 -23.64
C THR A 59 12.05 -21.91 -22.41
N GLY A 60 11.49 -20.90 -21.74
CA GLY A 60 10.67 -21.05 -20.53
C GLY A 60 9.33 -21.78 -20.75
N GLY A 61 9.30 -22.80 -21.60
CA GLY A 61 8.12 -23.63 -21.89
C GLY A 61 7.78 -24.60 -20.77
N ASP A 62 8.77 -25.05 -19.99
CA ASP A 62 8.57 -26.04 -18.92
C ASP A 62 7.72 -25.53 -17.74
N LYS A 63 7.45 -24.22 -17.65
CA LYS A 63 6.68 -23.61 -16.55
C LYS A 63 5.19 -23.44 -16.84
N THR A 64 4.73 -23.75 -18.06
CA THR A 64 3.35 -23.49 -18.50
C THR A 64 2.64 -24.70 -19.08
N GLU A 65 3.24 -25.90 -19.03
CA GLU A 65 2.64 -27.12 -19.60
C GLU A 65 1.59 -27.78 -18.71
N ALA A 66 1.53 -27.44 -17.41
CA ALA A 66 0.48 -27.94 -16.55
C ALA A 66 -0.85 -27.22 -16.88
N PRO A 67 -1.96 -27.95 -17.11
CA PRO A 67 -3.26 -27.32 -17.19
C PRO A 67 -3.55 -26.58 -15.87
N PRO A 68 -4.32 -25.47 -15.92
CA PRO A 68 -4.75 -24.81 -14.69
C PRO A 68 -5.47 -25.84 -13.80
N SER A 69 -5.16 -25.80 -12.50
CA SER A 69 -5.83 -26.63 -11.51
C SER A 69 -7.33 -26.26 -11.45
N ASP A 70 -8.19 -27.22 -11.12
CA ASP A 70 -9.62 -27.01 -10.81
C ASP A 70 -9.85 -26.25 -9.48
N ALA A 71 -8.81 -25.59 -8.96
CA ALA A 71 -8.92 -24.75 -7.78
C ALA A 71 -9.90 -23.60 -8.04
N LYS A 72 -10.89 -23.46 -7.16
CA LYS A 72 -11.81 -22.33 -7.20
C LYS A 72 -11.04 -21.01 -7.03
N PRO A 73 -11.46 -19.93 -7.70
CA PRO A 73 -10.89 -18.60 -7.47
C PRO A 73 -10.91 -18.23 -5.99
N ALA A 74 -9.92 -17.44 -5.55
CA ALA A 74 -9.94 -16.88 -4.22
C ALA A 74 -11.18 -15.99 -4.05
N ILE A 75 -11.92 -16.21 -2.95
CA ILE A 75 -13.02 -15.33 -2.55
C ILE A 75 -12.41 -13.97 -2.18
N PRO A 76 -12.77 -12.86 -2.86
CA PRO A 76 -12.29 -11.53 -2.51
C PRO A 76 -12.60 -11.22 -1.04
N PRO A 77 -11.78 -10.42 -0.35
CA PRO A 77 -11.92 -10.16 1.08
C PRO A 77 -13.24 -9.48 1.47
N TYR A 78 -14.05 -9.03 0.49
CA TYR A 78 -15.35 -8.38 0.69
C TYR A 78 -16.55 -9.27 0.33
N GLU A 79 -16.36 -10.41 -0.32
CA GLU A 79 -17.45 -11.32 -0.68
C GLU A 79 -17.93 -12.08 0.57
N GLY A 80 -19.26 -12.15 0.76
CA GLY A 80 -19.88 -12.72 1.97
C GLY A 80 -19.95 -11.77 3.19
N ARG A 81 -19.55 -10.50 3.05
CA ARG A 81 -19.75 -9.51 4.11
C ARG A 81 -21.22 -9.13 4.23
N GLN A 82 -21.62 -8.87 5.47
CA GLN A 82 -22.92 -8.31 5.80
C GLN A 82 -23.07 -6.92 5.14
N THR A 83 -24.13 -6.74 4.34
CA THR A 83 -24.45 -5.48 3.64
C THR A 83 -25.35 -4.55 4.45
N GLU A 84 -26.02 -5.08 5.48
CA GLU A 84 -26.96 -4.34 6.32
C GLU A 84 -26.71 -4.65 7.80
N ALA A 85 -26.92 -3.67 8.68
CA ALA A 85 -26.74 -3.90 10.11
C ALA A 85 -27.71 -4.96 10.65
N LYS A 86 -27.24 -5.80 11.59
CA LYS A 86 -28.06 -6.83 12.22
C LYS A 86 -29.20 -6.20 13.05
N PRO A 87 -30.37 -6.86 13.17
CA PRO A 87 -31.38 -6.45 14.13
C PRO A 87 -30.83 -6.55 15.56
N GLU A 88 -31.40 -5.78 16.47
CA GLU A 88 -31.02 -5.86 17.88
C GLU A 88 -31.30 -7.27 18.44
N GLY A 89 -30.41 -7.76 19.31
CA GLY A 89 -30.57 -9.03 20.00
C GLY A 89 -30.18 -10.28 19.20
N SER A 90 -29.79 -10.17 17.93
CA SER A 90 -29.35 -11.33 17.13
C SER A 90 -27.86 -11.67 17.32
N GLY A 91 -27.33 -11.47 18.51
CA GLY A 91 -25.95 -11.85 18.83
C GLY A 91 -25.87 -13.35 19.06
N ASP A 92 -25.17 -14.08 18.19
CA ASP A 92 -24.66 -15.40 18.56
C ASP A 92 -23.69 -15.19 19.74
N ASP A 93 -23.92 -15.89 20.85
CA ASP A 93 -23.09 -15.91 22.06
C ASP A 93 -21.72 -16.56 21.79
N SER A 94 -20.97 -16.04 20.84
CA SER A 94 -19.57 -16.37 20.62
C SER A 94 -18.71 -15.48 21.53
N PRO A 95 -17.74 -16.04 22.28
CA PRO A 95 -16.92 -15.30 23.24
C PRO A 95 -16.00 -14.26 22.57
N GLU A 96 -15.86 -14.35 21.24
CA GLU A 96 -15.19 -13.36 20.41
C GLU A 96 -16.19 -12.25 20.08
N ARG A 97 -16.28 -11.25 20.96
CA ARG A 97 -17.16 -10.08 20.80
C ARG A 97 -16.68 -9.15 19.67
N THR A 98 -16.55 -9.67 18.45
CA THR A 98 -16.43 -8.88 17.22
C THR A 98 -17.83 -8.43 16.82
N GLY A 99 -18.44 -7.57 17.65
CA GLY A 99 -19.80 -7.07 17.47
C GLY A 99 -19.93 -6.25 16.19
N GLY A 100 -20.12 -6.92 15.06
CA GLY A 100 -20.39 -6.28 13.76
C GLY A 100 -21.54 -5.29 13.85
N ALA A 101 -21.66 -4.43 12.83
CA ALA A 101 -22.61 -3.32 12.86
C ALA A 101 -24.05 -3.78 13.19
N VAL A 102 -24.62 -3.20 14.25
CA VAL A 102 -26.04 -3.30 14.65
C VAL A 102 -26.76 -2.01 14.26
N LYS A 103 -28.07 -2.10 13.97
CA LYS A 103 -28.86 -0.92 13.58
C LYS A 103 -28.85 0.12 14.72
N PRO A 104 -28.75 1.43 14.42
CA PRO A 104 -28.76 2.45 15.46
C PRO A 104 -30.12 2.50 16.17
N VAL A 105 -30.08 2.68 17.49
CA VAL A 105 -31.29 2.95 18.29
C VAL A 105 -31.74 4.38 18.01
N THR A 106 -33.00 4.54 17.59
CA THR A 106 -33.63 5.86 17.49
C THR A 106 -34.30 6.13 18.84
N GLU A 107 -33.68 6.95 19.69
CA GLU A 107 -34.37 7.50 20.86
C GLU A 107 -35.29 8.63 20.37
N GLY A 108 -36.57 8.55 20.73
CA GLY A 108 -37.62 9.52 20.38
C GLY A 108 -38.00 10.42 21.54
#